data_AF-A0A413ILP2-F1
#
_entry.id   AF-A0A413ILP2-F1
#
_cell.length_a   1.000
_cell.length_b   1.000
_cell.length_c   1.000
_cell.angle_alpha   90.00
_cell.angle_beta   90.00
_cell.angle_gamma   90.00
#
_symmetry.space_group_name_H-M   'P 1'
#
loop_
_entity.id
_entity.type
_entity.pdbx_description
1 polymer ?
#
loop_
_entity_poly.entity_id
_entity_poly.type
_entity_poly.pdbx_seq_one_letter_code
_entity_poly.pdbx_strand_id
1 'polypeptide(L)' 'MTGGINILHTFVPKPLQNKGYGAKLVKETLDYARENHLKVIITCPFARIYMARHKEYEDLL' A
#
# COMPACT_ATOMS: atom_id res chain seq x y z
N MET A 1 -5.20 -11.14 -19.32
CA MET A 1 -4.71 -11.19 -17.93
C MET A 1 -4.66 -9.75 -17.44
N THR A 2 -5.63 -9.33 -16.64
CA THR A 2 -5.55 -8.03 -15.97
C THR A 2 -4.40 -8.09 -14.97
N GLY A 3 -3.39 -7.24 -15.16
CA GLY A 3 -2.24 -7.14 -14.25
C GLY A 3 -2.69 -6.67 -12.86
N GLY A 4 -1.80 -6.77 -11.88
CA GLY A 4 -2.04 -6.34 -10.51
C GLY A 4 -0.77 -5.85 -9.84
N ILE A 5 -0.92 -5.22 -8.68
CA ILE A 5 0.21 -4.69 -7.90
C ILE A 5 0.42 -5.59 -6.69
N ASN A 6 1.68 -5.98 -6.43
CA ASN A 6 2.05 -6.55 -5.15
C ASN A 6 2.92 -5.56 -4.37
N ILE A 7 2.44 -5.11 -3.20
CA ILE A 7 3.25 -4.32 -2.28
C ILE A 7 4.18 -5.26 -1.51
N LEU A 8 5.35 -5.52 -2.11
CA LEU A 8 6.34 -6.46 -1.58
C LEU A 8 7.06 -5.92 -0.34
N HIS A 9 7.49 -4.67 -0.37
CA HIS A 9 8.21 -4.03 0.71
C HIS A 9 8.02 -2.51 0.68
N THR A 10 8.00 -1.88 1.86
CA THR A 10 7.97 -0.43 2.02
C THR A 10 9.16 -0.04 2.89
N PHE A 11 10.06 0.78 2.34
CA PHE A 11 11.28 1.18 3.02
C PHE A 11 11.29 2.69 3.29
N VAL A 12 11.71 3.06 4.50
CA VAL A 12 11.98 4.45 4.89
C VAL A 12 13.32 4.47 5.61
N PRO A 13 14.32 5.24 5.14
CA PRO A 13 15.60 5.40 5.83
C PRO A 13 15.41 5.86 7.28
N LYS A 14 16.22 5.36 8.22
CA LYS A 14 16.12 5.67 9.66
C LYS A 14 15.94 7.17 9.97
N PRO A 15 16.69 8.12 9.36
CA PRO A 15 16.53 9.56 9.64
C PRO A 15 15.16 10.15 9.25
N LEU A 16 14.39 9.42 8.43
CA LEU A 16 13.09 9.83 7.91
C LEU A 16 11.92 9.06 8.53
N GLN A 17 12.19 8.10 9.43
CA GLN A 17 11.14 7.33 10.09
C GLN A 17 10.31 8.19 11.06
N ASN A 18 9.13 7.70 11.44
CA ASN A 18 8.15 8.37 12.33
C ASN A 18 7.59 9.71 11.82
N LYS A 19 7.79 10.03 10.54
CA LYS A 19 7.23 11.22 9.86
C LYS A 19 6.04 10.91 8.95
N GLY A 20 5.52 9.67 8.99
CA GLY A 20 4.38 9.25 8.17
C GLY A 20 4.71 8.84 6.73
N TYR A 21 5.98 8.87 6.29
CA TYR A 21 6.33 8.57 4.90
C TYR A 21 5.98 7.14 4.46
N GLY A 22 6.13 6.14 5.33
CA GLY A 22 5.76 4.77 4.99
C GLY A 22 4.26 4.64 4.68
N ALA A 23 3.42 5.27 5.51
CA ALA A 23 1.98 5.32 5.30
C ALA A 23 1.63 6.05 4.00
N LYS A 24 2.29 7.18 3.72
CA LYS A 24 2.11 7.91 2.46
C LYS A 24 2.44 7.06 1.25
N LEU A 25 3.59 6.36 1.24
CA LEU A 25 3.97 5.47 0.14
C LEU A 25 2.92 4.39 -0.14
N VAL A 26 2.41 3.76 0.92
CA VAL A 26 1.36 2.72 0.77
C VAL A 26 0.08 3.34 0.23
N LYS A 27 -0.37 4.47 0.78
CA LYS A 27 -1.57 5.18 0.34
C LYS A 27 -1.54 5.49 -1.16
N GLU A 28 -0.49 6.17 -1.62
CA GLU A 28 -0.36 6.56 -3.03
C GLU A 28 -0.34 5.34 -3.96
N THR A 29 0.24 4.21 -3.50
CA THR A 29 0.25 2.96 -4.28
C THR A 29 -1.16 2.37 -4.40
N LEU A 30 -1.95 2.40 -3.33
CA LEU A 30 -3.33 1.90 -3.32
C LEU A 30 -4.26 2.81 -4.13
N ASP A 31 -4.09 4.13 -4.04
CA ASP A 31 -4.84 5.09 -4.85
C ASP A 31 -4.57 4.87 -6.34
N TYR A 32 -3.30 4.73 -6.71
CA TYR A 32 -2.91 4.39 -8.08
C TYR A 32 -3.56 3.07 -8.54
N ALA A 33 -3.56 2.04 -7.70
CA ALA A 33 -4.20 0.77 -8.03
C ALA A 33 -5.70 0.96 -8.29
N ARG A 34 -6.40 1.75 -7.47
CA ARG A 34 -7.82 2.05 -7.64
C ARG A 34 -8.10 2.80 -8.93
N GLU A 35 -7.36 3.87 -9.19
CA GLU A 35 -7.53 4.71 -10.39
C GLU A 35 -7.32 3.92 -11.68
N ASN A 36 -6.46 2.90 -11.64
CA ASN A 36 -6.15 2.05 -12.80
C ASN A 36 -6.92 0.72 -12.80
N HIS A 37 -7.90 0.55 -11.92
CA HIS A 37 -8.70 -0.68 -11.79
C HIS A 37 -7.85 -1.95 -11.62
N LEU A 38 -6.75 -1.85 -10.88
CA LEU A 38 -5.82 -2.94 -10.58
C LEU A 38 -6.16 -3.58 -9.23
N LYS A 39 -6.06 -4.91 -9.16
CA LYS A 39 -6.12 -5.65 -7.90
C LYS A 39 -4.78 -5.58 -7.17
N VAL A 40 -4.83 -5.66 -5.84
CA VAL A 40 -3.67 -5.52 -4.96
C VAL A 40 -3.45 -6.77 -4.11
N ILE A 41 -2.22 -7.28 -4.14
CA ILE A 41 -1.72 -8.25 -3.17
C ILE A 41 -0.79 -7.53 -2.20
N ILE A 42 -0.88 -7.85 -0.91
CA ILE A 42 -0.01 -7.25 0.11
C ILE A 42 0.84 -8.32 0.79
N THR A 43 2.08 -8.46 0.32
CA THR A 43 3.11 -9.29 0.97
C THR A 43 3.77 -8.55 2.13
N CYS A 44 3.97 -7.23 2.03
CA CYS A 44 4.61 -6.44 3.07
C CYS A 44 3.76 -6.39 4.36
N PRO A 45 4.30 -6.78 5.54
CA PRO A 45 3.53 -6.76 6.79
C PRO A 45 3.16 -5.33 7.22
N PHE A 46 4.02 -4.35 6.96
CA PHE A 46 3.73 -2.94 7.24
C PHE A 46 2.51 -2.44 6.45
N ALA A 47 2.49 -2.70 5.14
CA ALA A 47 1.36 -2.31 4.29
C ALA A 47 0.08 -3.08 4.65
N ARG A 48 0.20 -4.33 5.14
CA ARG A 48 -0.96 -5.10 5.61
C ARG A 48 -1.59 -4.47 6.84
N ILE A 49 -0.77 -4.01 7.79
CA ILE A 49 -1.25 -3.28 8.98
C ILE A 49 -1.89 -1.95 8.57
N TYR A 50 -1.29 -1.24 7.60
CA TYR A 50 -1.87 -0.01 7.06
C TYR A 50 -3.27 -0.30 6.51
N MET A 51 -3.42 -1.27 5.59
CA MET A 51 -4.72 -1.56 4.98
C MET A 51 -5.76 -2.05 5.99
N ALA A 52 -5.36 -2.80 7.03
CA ALA A 52 -6.27 -3.20 8.11
C ALA A 52 -6.86 -2.01 8.89
N ARG A 53 -6.16 -0.88 8.93
CA ARG A 53 -6.62 0.38 9.58
C ARG A 53 -7.39 1.29 8.62
N HIS A 54 -7.28 1.04 7.31
CA HIS A 54 -7.84 1.85 6.24
C HIS A 54 -8.82 1.01 5.41
N LYS A 55 -10.01 0.80 5.99
CA LYS A 55 -11.09 -0.04 5.45
C LYS A 55 -11.64 0.47 4.13
N GLU A 56 -11.41 1.74 3.82
CA GLU A 56 -11.72 2.34 2.52
C GLU A 56 -11.01 1.69 1.33
N TYR A 57 -10.00 0.84 1.55
CA TYR A 57 -9.26 0.10 0.49
C TYR A 57 -9.63 -1.38 0.36
N GLU A 58 -10.65 -1.87 1.06
CA GLU A 58 -11.06 -3.29 0.98
C GLU A 58 -11.55 -3.72 -0.42
N ASP A 59 -11.97 -2.79 -1.27
CA ASP A 59 -12.37 -3.03 -2.66
C ASP A 59 -11.23 -3.50 -3.58
N LEU A 60 -9.98 -3.21 -3.19
CA LEU A 60 -8.77 -3.53 -3.97
C LEU A 60 -8.26 -4.97 -3.75
N LEU A 61 -8.78 -5.67 -2.75
CA LEU A 61 -8.49 -7.09 -2.48
C LEU A 61 -9.19 -8.03 -3.48
#